data_AF-A0A381ID55-F1
#
_entry.id   AF-A0A381ID55-F1
#
_cell.length_a   1.000
_cell.length_b   1.000
_cell.length_c   1.000
_cell.angle_alpha   90.00
_cell.angle_beta   90.00
_cell.angle_gamma   90.00
#
_symmetry.space_group_name_H-M   'P 1'
#
loop_
_entity.id
_entity.type
_entity.pdbx_description
1 polymer ?
#
loop_
_entity_poly.entity_id
_entity_poly.type
_entity_poly.pdbx_seq_one_letter_code
_entity_poly.pdbx_strand_id
1 'polypeptide(L)'
;MASKASQTLDKLKVGLEYENKIKFSKTKRVFDSSKVDSHSAIIPTYIIPKSLSKDEQLVYDAIKDRFVANFMPPAEYENTEIKTEVDNCTFLTKGKVLKSKGYLEVYNKEEKNDLLPLVNKDDVVDVLEIKPLTKQTTPPKPYTEDTLLKAMKNCGKNVPEEDTTVLSGYSIGTSATRADVLKKISQVGYVKKKGKSYSYNRTWEKFS
;
A
#
# COMPACT_ATOMS: atom_id res chain seq x y z
N MET A 1 7.92 -24.34 7.04
CA MET A 1 7.72 -22.87 7.16
C MET A 1 6.64 -22.50 8.18
N ALA A 2 5.42 -23.06 8.08
CA ALA A 2 4.31 -22.74 9.00
C ALA A 2 4.62 -22.99 10.49
N SER A 3 5.33 -24.07 10.84
CA SER A 3 5.75 -24.34 12.23
C SER A 3 6.67 -23.24 12.79
N LYS A 4 7.67 -22.80 12.00
CA LYS A 4 8.56 -21.69 12.39
C LYS A 4 7.80 -20.38 12.53
N ALA A 5 6.87 -20.09 11.62
CA ALA A 5 6.01 -18.91 11.71
C ALA A 5 5.13 -18.93 12.97
N SER A 6 4.53 -20.08 13.32
CA SER A 6 3.78 -20.22 14.57
C SER A 6 4.66 -19.92 15.79
N GLN A 7 5.83 -20.53 15.86
CA GLN A 7 6.78 -20.32 16.96
C GLN A 7 7.25 -18.86 17.06
N THR A 8 7.52 -18.21 15.93
CA THR A 8 7.83 -16.77 15.88
C THR A 8 6.66 -15.95 16.43
N LEU A 9 5.43 -16.22 15.96
CA LEU A 9 4.24 -15.47 16.37
C LEU A 9 3.98 -15.60 17.88
N ASP A 10 4.14 -16.80 18.43
CA ASP A 10 3.94 -17.06 19.86
C ASP A 10 4.91 -16.27 20.75
N LYS A 11 6.12 -15.98 20.25
CA LYS A 11 7.07 -15.10 20.97
C LYS A 11 6.77 -13.62 20.77
N LEU A 12 6.40 -13.22 19.57
CA LEU A 12 6.19 -11.81 19.23
C LEU A 12 4.89 -11.23 19.81
N LYS A 13 3.87 -12.06 20.05
CA LYS A 13 2.58 -11.60 20.58
C LYS A 13 2.63 -11.20 22.05
N VAL A 14 3.58 -11.75 22.81
CA VAL A 14 3.65 -11.59 24.27
C VAL A 14 3.84 -10.13 24.64
N GLY A 15 2.92 -9.61 25.46
CA GLY A 15 2.99 -8.23 25.97
C GLY A 15 2.49 -7.17 24.99
N LEU A 16 1.91 -7.56 23.85
CA LEU A 16 1.18 -6.64 22.99
C LEU A 16 -0.22 -6.38 23.56
N GLU A 17 -0.71 -5.15 23.47
CA GLU A 17 -2.04 -4.77 23.96
C GLU A 17 -3.19 -5.59 23.32
N TYR A 18 -2.96 -6.06 22.10
CA TYR A 18 -3.89 -6.85 21.29
C TYR A 18 -3.50 -8.33 21.20
N GLU A 19 -2.70 -8.83 22.15
CA GLU A 19 -2.23 -10.22 22.19
C GLU A 19 -3.36 -11.24 22.01
N ASN A 20 -4.50 -11.03 22.68
CA ASN A 20 -5.68 -11.89 22.63
C ASN A 20 -6.40 -11.92 21.25
N LYS A 21 -6.15 -10.92 20.40
CA LYS A 21 -6.72 -10.83 19.05
C LYS A 21 -5.85 -11.52 18.00
N ILE A 22 -4.58 -11.79 18.31
CA ILE A 22 -3.64 -12.46 17.42
C ILE A 22 -3.92 -13.98 17.44
N LYS A 23 -4.29 -14.53 16.28
CA LYS A 23 -4.57 -15.96 16.13
C LYS A 23 -3.83 -16.55 14.94
N PHE A 24 -2.97 -17.54 15.23
CA PHE A 24 -2.30 -18.28 14.17
C PHE A 24 -3.34 -19.01 13.31
N SER A 25 -3.25 -18.84 12.00
CA SER A 25 -4.12 -19.54 11.05
C SER A 25 -3.32 -19.96 9.82
N LYS A 26 -3.57 -21.18 9.35
CA LYS A 26 -2.99 -21.70 8.10
C LYS A 26 -3.98 -21.46 6.96
N THR A 27 -3.97 -20.24 6.41
CA THR A 27 -4.82 -19.87 5.27
C THR A 27 -3.99 -19.70 4.00
N LYS A 28 -4.59 -19.91 2.83
CA LYS A 28 -3.96 -19.58 1.53
C LYS A 28 -3.64 -18.09 1.37
N ARG A 29 -4.14 -17.21 2.25
CA ARG A 29 -3.76 -15.80 2.26
C ARG A 29 -2.32 -15.61 2.76
N VAL A 30 -1.87 -16.43 3.71
CA VAL A 30 -0.56 -16.31 4.37
C VAL A 30 0.41 -17.40 3.92
N PHE A 31 -0.11 -18.60 3.63
CA PHE A 31 0.66 -19.77 3.23
C PHE A 31 0.14 -20.29 1.88
N ASP A 32 0.60 -19.69 0.79
CA ASP A 32 0.24 -20.08 -0.56
C ASP A 32 1.45 -20.63 -1.33
N SER A 33 1.68 -21.94 -1.27
CA SER A 33 2.85 -22.56 -1.91
C SER A 33 2.88 -22.39 -3.43
N SER A 34 1.75 -22.17 -4.11
CA SER A 34 1.73 -21.93 -5.56
C SER A 34 2.15 -20.52 -5.95
N LYS A 35 2.31 -19.61 -4.99
CA LYS A 35 2.75 -18.22 -5.23
C LYS A 35 4.14 -17.92 -4.66
N VAL A 36 4.84 -18.96 -4.23
CA VAL A 36 6.21 -18.85 -3.72
C VAL A 36 7.15 -19.31 -4.83
N ASP A 37 7.96 -18.38 -5.33
CA ASP A 37 9.05 -18.68 -6.26
C ASP A 37 10.26 -19.25 -5.47
N SER A 38 11.49 -18.93 -5.86
CA SER A 38 12.70 -19.40 -5.18
C SER A 38 12.85 -18.92 -3.72
N HIS A 39 12.12 -17.87 -3.32
CA HIS A 39 12.18 -17.31 -1.98
C HIS A 39 10.79 -16.98 -1.43
N SER A 40 10.62 -17.19 -0.12
CA SER A 40 9.43 -16.76 0.61
C SER A 40 9.50 -15.30 1.02
N ALA A 41 8.36 -14.75 1.47
CA ALA A 41 8.33 -13.45 2.13
C ALA A 41 9.31 -13.39 3.31
N ILE A 42 9.90 -12.21 3.51
CA ILE A 42 10.74 -11.92 4.68
C ILE A 42 9.84 -11.87 5.91
N ILE A 43 10.19 -12.66 6.93
CA ILE A 43 9.49 -12.73 8.21
C ILE A 43 10.51 -12.63 9.36
N PRO A 44 10.09 -12.17 10.55
CA PRO A 44 10.94 -12.28 11.73
C PRO A 44 11.23 -13.75 12.06
N THR A 45 12.30 -13.98 12.81
CA THR A 45 12.60 -15.30 13.37
C THR A 45 12.15 -15.39 14.82
N TYR A 46 12.19 -16.59 15.40
CA TYR A 46 11.91 -16.81 16.82
C TYR A 46 13.02 -16.29 17.75
N ILE A 47 14.11 -15.73 17.20
CA ILE A 47 15.18 -15.10 17.97
C ILE A 47 14.89 -13.60 17.99
N ILE A 48 14.55 -13.08 19.17
CA ILE A 48 14.29 -11.64 19.37
C ILE A 48 15.64 -10.93 19.53
N PRO A 49 15.97 -9.95 18.68
CA PRO A 49 17.23 -9.21 18.79
C PRO A 49 17.22 -8.32 20.04
N LYS A 50 18.39 -8.14 20.68
CA LYS A 50 18.53 -7.38 21.94
C LYS A 50 19.27 -6.05 21.81
N SER A 51 19.92 -5.79 20.66
CA SER A 51 20.77 -4.63 20.47
C SER A 51 20.78 -4.21 19.00
N LEU A 52 19.67 -3.62 18.56
CA LEU A 52 19.55 -3.04 17.22
C LEU A 52 19.90 -1.54 17.28
N SER A 53 20.58 -1.06 16.26
CA SER A 53 20.65 0.37 15.98
C SER A 53 19.25 0.91 15.67
N LYS A 54 19.10 2.24 15.67
CA LYS A 54 17.81 2.88 15.39
C LYS A 54 17.24 2.48 14.02
N ASP A 55 18.07 2.42 12.99
CA ASP A 55 17.63 2.08 11.63
C ASP A 55 17.27 0.60 11.51
N GLU A 56 18.04 -0.29 12.14
CA GLU A 56 17.72 -1.71 12.20
C GLU A 56 16.42 -1.98 12.96
N GLN A 57 16.18 -1.26 14.06
CA GLN A 57 14.96 -1.36 14.84
C GLN A 57 13.75 -0.95 14.00
N LEU A 58 13.83 0.16 13.24
CA LEU A 58 12.76 0.60 12.34
C LEU A 58 12.42 -0.46 11.28
N VAL A 59 13.44 -1.07 10.66
CA VAL A 59 13.23 -2.14 9.68
C VAL A 59 12.66 -3.39 10.33
N TYR A 60 13.19 -3.79 11.49
CA TYR A 60 12.71 -4.94 12.23
C TYR A 60 11.24 -4.77 12.63
N ASP A 61 10.87 -3.61 13.18
CA ASP A 61 9.49 -3.31 13.57
C ASP A 61 8.55 -3.32 12.36
N ALA A 62 8.94 -2.73 11.22
CA ALA A 62 8.14 -2.79 10.00
C ALA A 62 7.86 -4.23 9.53
N ILE A 63 8.86 -5.12 9.63
CA ILE A 63 8.73 -6.55 9.28
C ILE A 63 7.87 -7.28 10.34
N LYS A 64 8.13 -7.03 11.62
CA LYS A 64 7.41 -7.61 12.78
C LYS A 64 5.93 -7.25 12.75
N ASP A 65 5.61 -5.97 12.62
CA ASP A 65 4.26 -5.43 12.59
C ASP A 65 3.50 -5.98 11.38
N ARG A 66 4.13 -6.01 10.21
CA ARG A 66 3.53 -6.63 9.02
C ARG A 66 3.27 -8.12 9.22
N PHE A 67 4.18 -8.84 9.87
CA PHE A 67 4.01 -10.25 10.16
C PHE A 67 2.83 -10.49 11.13
N VAL A 68 2.79 -9.77 12.25
CA VAL A 68 1.71 -9.87 13.26
C VAL A 68 0.35 -9.49 12.65
N ALA A 69 0.28 -8.43 11.84
CA ALA A 69 -0.93 -7.98 11.18
C ALA A 69 -1.60 -9.05 10.28
N ASN A 70 -0.83 -10.01 9.74
CA ASN A 70 -1.40 -11.11 8.95
C ASN A 70 -2.19 -12.13 9.79
N PHE A 71 -1.99 -12.14 11.10
CA PHE A 71 -2.65 -13.04 12.06
C PHE A 71 -3.67 -12.30 12.94
N MET A 72 -3.96 -11.05 12.62
CA MET A 72 -5.00 -10.24 13.24
C MET A 72 -6.30 -10.32 12.42
N PRO A 73 -7.46 -10.08 13.05
CA PRO A 73 -8.73 -9.98 12.32
C PRO A 73 -8.70 -8.85 11.27
N PRO A 74 -9.53 -8.94 10.22
CA PRO A 74 -9.65 -7.86 9.24
C PRO A 74 -10.16 -6.57 9.92
N ALA A 75 -9.78 -5.42 9.36
CA ALA A 75 -10.45 -4.17 9.67
C ALA A 75 -11.85 -4.17 9.03
N GLU A 76 -12.86 -3.75 9.77
CA GLU A 76 -14.25 -3.73 9.32
C GLU A 76 -14.73 -2.29 9.18
N TYR A 77 -15.30 -1.98 8.03
CA TYR A 77 -15.81 -0.67 7.68
C TYR A 77 -17.28 -0.73 7.32
N GLU A 78 -18.01 0.28 7.76
CA GLU A 78 -19.35 0.59 7.26
C GLU A 78 -19.22 1.68 6.20
N ASN A 79 -19.68 1.39 4.99
CA ASN A 79 -19.74 2.38 3.91
C ASN A 79 -21.20 2.78 3.72
N THR A 80 -21.46 4.08 3.75
CA THR A 80 -22.79 4.65 3.54
C THR A 80 -22.79 5.41 2.23
N GLU A 81 -23.76 5.14 1.36
CA GLU A 81 -23.95 5.88 0.12
C GLU A 81 -25.36 6.48 0.12
N ILE A 82 -25.44 7.81 0.05
CA ILE A 82 -26.69 8.55 -0.09
C ILE A 82 -26.77 9.08 -1.52
N LYS A 83 -27.83 8.69 -2.23
CA LYS A 83 -28.16 9.22 -3.54
C LYS A 83 -29.28 10.25 -3.39
N THR A 84 -29.06 11.45 -3.88
CA THR A 84 -30.03 12.54 -3.83
C THR A 84 -30.38 12.95 -5.25
N GLU A 85 -31.67 13.04 -5.56
CA GLU A 85 -32.16 13.50 -6.86
C GLU A 85 -32.57 14.96 -6.76
N VAL A 86 -32.03 15.81 -7.63
CA VAL A 86 -32.36 17.24 -7.73
C VAL A 86 -32.47 17.58 -9.21
N ASP A 87 -33.63 18.08 -9.67
CA ASP A 87 -33.89 18.48 -11.05
C ASP A 87 -33.34 17.49 -12.10
N ASN A 88 -33.69 16.20 -11.95
CA ASN A 88 -33.25 15.06 -12.77
C ASN A 88 -31.74 14.75 -12.74
N CYS A 89 -30.97 15.35 -11.83
CA CYS A 89 -29.57 15.04 -11.59
C CYS A 89 -29.41 14.19 -10.33
N THR A 90 -28.58 13.15 -10.40
CA THR A 90 -28.24 12.33 -9.24
C THR A 90 -26.92 12.77 -8.61
N PHE A 91 -26.97 13.14 -7.34
CA PHE A 91 -25.80 13.44 -6.52
C PHE A 91 -25.48 12.25 -5.61
N LEU A 92 -24.20 11.92 -5.47
CA LEU A 92 -23.73 10.79 -4.66
C LEU A 92 -22.85 11.28 -3.52
N THR A 93 -23.32 11.09 -2.30
CA THR A 93 -22.56 11.36 -1.08
C THR A 93 -22.10 10.03 -0.48
N LYS A 94 -20.81 9.90 -0.20
CA LYS A 94 -20.22 8.69 0.37
C LYS A 94 -19.66 8.96 1.76
N GLY A 95 -19.97 8.07 2.69
CA GLY A 95 -19.44 8.03 4.04
C GLY A 95 -18.71 6.72 4.28
N LYS A 96 -17.74 6.75 5.18
CA LYS A 96 -16.97 5.58 5.57
C LYS A 96 -16.60 5.68 7.04
N VAL A 97 -16.96 4.66 7.80
CA VAL A 97 -16.72 4.59 9.25
C VAL A 97 -16.01 3.27 9.58
N LEU A 98 -14.91 3.34 10.32
CA LEU A 98 -14.21 2.19 10.86
C LEU A 98 -14.97 1.64 12.07
N LYS A 99 -15.56 0.45 11.94
CA LYS A 99 -16.30 -0.24 13.01
C LYS A 99 -15.38 -1.07 13.90
N SER A 100 -14.39 -1.74 13.30
CA SER A 100 -13.40 -2.53 14.02
C SER A 100 -12.02 -2.31 13.41
N LYS A 101 -11.02 -1.94 14.23
CA LYS A 101 -9.64 -1.68 13.77
C LYS A 101 -8.99 -2.93 13.18
N GLY A 102 -9.26 -4.11 13.74
CA GLY A 102 -8.59 -5.35 13.36
C GLY A 102 -7.06 -5.17 13.29
N TYR A 103 -6.45 -5.62 12.20
CA TYR A 103 -5.01 -5.49 11.96
C TYR A 103 -4.46 -4.04 11.97
N LEU A 104 -5.32 -3.01 11.84
CA LEU A 104 -4.87 -1.60 11.89
C LEU A 104 -4.39 -1.19 13.28
N GLU A 105 -4.81 -1.91 14.32
CA GLU A 105 -4.37 -1.69 15.71
C GLU A 105 -2.84 -1.81 15.84
N VAL A 106 -2.23 -2.71 15.05
CA VAL A 106 -0.77 -2.89 14.99
C VAL A 106 -0.06 -1.60 14.57
N TYR A 107 -0.66 -0.84 13.66
CA TYR A 107 -0.05 0.37 13.10
C TYR A 107 -0.39 1.63 13.89
N ASN A 108 -1.19 1.51 14.96
CA ASN A 108 -1.77 2.61 15.72
C ASN A 108 -2.30 3.77 14.83
N LYS A 109 -2.88 3.41 13.69
CA LYS A 109 -3.33 4.38 12.71
C LYS A 109 -4.77 4.76 13.00
N GLU A 110 -4.99 6.02 13.30
CA GLU A 110 -6.35 6.57 13.33
C GLU A 110 -6.85 6.76 11.91
N GLU A 111 -8.05 6.26 11.63
CA GLU A 111 -8.76 6.51 10.37
C GLU A 111 -9.78 7.61 10.62
N LYS A 112 -9.87 8.54 9.68
CA LYS A 112 -10.90 9.57 9.72
C LYS A 112 -12.23 8.91 9.40
N ASN A 113 -13.18 9.03 10.31
CA ASN A 113 -14.55 8.58 10.09
C ASN A 113 -15.34 9.71 9.42
N ASP A 114 -15.85 9.43 8.22
CA ASP A 114 -16.78 10.31 7.53
C ASP A 114 -18.19 9.75 7.76
N LEU A 115 -18.76 10.05 8.93
CA LEU A 115 -20.11 9.66 9.30
C LEU A 115 -21.12 10.55 8.57
N LEU A 116 -22.06 9.92 7.87
CA LEU A 116 -23.19 10.61 7.25
C LEU A 116 -24.41 10.61 8.17
N PRO A 117 -25.30 11.60 8.03
CA PRO A 117 -26.57 11.60 8.75
C PRO A 117 -27.40 10.36 8.39
N LEU A 118 -28.21 9.91 9.34
CA LEU A 118 -29.22 8.90 9.10
C LEU A 118 -30.35 9.52 8.28
N VAL A 119 -30.70 8.86 7.18
CA VAL A 119 -31.79 9.23 6.28
C VAL A 119 -32.56 7.97 5.91
N ASN A 120 -33.84 8.12 5.62
CA ASN A 120 -34.67 7.07 5.06
C ASN A 120 -34.77 7.23 3.55
N LYS A 121 -35.20 6.14 2.91
CA LYS A 121 -35.55 6.20 1.50
C LYS A 121 -36.74 7.15 1.32
N ASP A 122 -36.69 7.96 0.27
CA ASP A 122 -37.74 8.90 -0.11
C ASP A 122 -37.91 10.10 0.87
N ASP A 123 -36.92 10.33 1.75
CA ASP A 123 -36.85 11.56 2.56
C ASP A 123 -36.75 12.80 1.65
N VAL A 124 -37.61 13.79 1.92
CA VAL A 124 -37.59 15.08 1.22
C VAL A 124 -36.55 15.99 1.89
N VAL A 125 -35.67 16.58 1.07
CA VAL A 125 -34.60 17.48 1.53
C VAL A 125 -34.63 18.79 0.76
N ASP A 126 -34.27 19.88 1.43
CA ASP A 126 -34.14 21.19 0.79
C ASP A 126 -32.75 21.38 0.18
N VAL A 127 -32.72 21.98 -1.02
CA VAL A 127 -31.47 22.41 -1.64
C VAL A 127 -31.09 23.78 -1.11
N LEU A 128 -30.08 23.82 -0.24
CA LEU A 128 -29.60 25.07 0.34
C LEU A 128 -28.74 25.88 -0.64
N GLU A 129 -27.92 25.20 -1.44
CA GLU A 129 -26.98 25.84 -2.36
C GLU A 129 -26.56 24.89 -3.48
N ILE A 130 -26.42 25.42 -4.69
CA ILE A 130 -25.83 24.72 -5.84
C ILE A 130 -24.59 25.51 -6.29
N LYS A 131 -23.42 24.87 -6.23
CA LYS A 131 -22.13 25.46 -6.61
C LYS A 131 -21.51 24.73 -7.81
N PRO A 132 -21.28 25.40 -8.96
CA PRO A 132 -20.50 24.79 -10.04
C PRO A 132 -19.03 24.67 -9.64
N LEU A 133 -18.46 23.47 -9.74
CA LEU A 133 -17.06 23.20 -9.44
C LEU A 133 -16.22 23.21 -10.71
N THR A 134 -15.39 24.23 -10.88
CA THR A 134 -14.38 24.26 -11.95
C THR A 134 -13.13 23.49 -11.50
N LYS A 135 -12.80 22.41 -12.21
CA LYS A 135 -11.60 21.59 -11.96
C LYS A 135 -10.71 21.59 -13.20
N GLN A 136 -9.39 21.62 -12.99
CA GLN A 136 -8.40 21.43 -14.04
C GLN A 136 -7.59 20.16 -13.79
N THR A 137 -7.16 19.52 -14.87
CA THR A 137 -6.23 18.39 -14.78
C THR A 137 -4.86 18.90 -14.38
N THR A 138 -4.10 18.05 -13.68
CA THR A 138 -2.71 18.35 -13.32
C THR A 138 -1.80 17.37 -14.05
N PRO A 139 -0.60 17.81 -14.45
CA PRO A 139 0.36 16.91 -15.07
C PRO A 139 0.78 15.80 -14.08
N PRO A 140 1.21 14.62 -14.59
CA PRO A 140 1.66 13.54 -13.74
C PRO A 140 2.78 13.97 -12.79
N LYS A 141 2.75 13.43 -11.56
CA LYS A 141 3.81 13.69 -10.59
C LYS A 141 5.12 13.07 -11.08
N PRO A 142 6.26 13.76 -10.94
CA PRO A 142 7.56 13.17 -11.23
C PRO A 142 7.82 11.93 -10.38
N TYR A 143 8.56 10.96 -10.93
CA TYR A 143 8.92 9.75 -10.21
C TYR A 143 9.75 10.06 -8.96
N THR A 144 9.32 9.56 -7.81
CA THR A 144 10.16 9.33 -6.63
C THR A 144 10.78 7.93 -6.69
N GLU A 145 11.73 7.64 -5.80
CA GLU A 145 12.37 6.34 -5.68
C GLU A 145 11.35 5.19 -5.55
N ASP A 146 10.38 5.33 -4.64
CA ASP A 146 9.31 4.35 -4.47
C ASP A 146 8.47 4.16 -5.75
N THR A 147 8.01 5.26 -6.35
CA THR A 147 7.19 5.17 -7.57
C THR A 147 7.97 4.62 -8.77
N LEU A 148 9.29 4.87 -8.85
CA LEU A 148 10.15 4.36 -9.91
C LEU A 148 10.43 2.86 -9.71
N LEU A 149 10.74 2.44 -8.48
CA LEU A 149 10.87 1.01 -8.15
C LEU A 149 9.58 0.25 -8.44
N LYS A 150 8.43 0.86 -8.15
CA LYS A 150 7.11 0.31 -8.48
C LYS A 150 6.87 0.24 -10.00
N ALA A 151 7.32 1.24 -10.76
CA ALA A 151 7.25 1.23 -12.22
C ALA A 151 8.15 0.14 -12.82
N MET A 152 9.38 -0.03 -12.32
CA MET A 152 10.28 -1.12 -12.74
C MET A 152 9.69 -2.50 -12.42
N LYS A 153 9.03 -2.65 -11.26
CA LYS A 153 8.38 -3.90 -10.88
C LYS A 153 7.19 -4.25 -11.78
N ASN A 154 6.37 -3.25 -12.15
CA ASN A 154 5.14 -3.44 -12.92
C ASN A 154 5.29 -2.92 -14.36
N CYS A 155 6.48 -3.07 -14.94
CA CYS A 155 6.74 -2.64 -16.31
C CYS A 155 5.76 -3.35 -17.26
N GLY A 156 5.27 -2.65 -18.28
CA GLY A 156 4.30 -3.20 -19.23
C GLY A 156 2.83 -3.20 -18.78
N LYS A 157 2.50 -3.03 -17.49
CA LYS A 157 1.09 -3.09 -17.02
C LYS A 157 0.17 -2.01 -17.61
N ASN A 158 0.74 -0.88 -18.01
CA ASN A 158 0.00 0.26 -18.55
C ASN A 158 0.28 0.48 -20.05
N VAL A 159 0.85 -0.50 -20.75
CA VAL A 159 1.10 -0.45 -22.19
C VAL A 159 -0.08 -1.14 -22.90
N PRO A 160 -0.65 -0.57 -23.98
CA PRO A 160 -1.70 -1.23 -24.77
C PRO A 160 -1.25 -2.61 -25.28
N GLU A 161 -2.17 -3.58 -25.33
CA GLU A 161 -1.84 -5.00 -25.57
C GLU A 161 -1.05 -5.24 -26.88
N GLU A 162 -1.28 -4.39 -27.87
CA GLU A 162 -0.66 -4.36 -29.20
C GLU A 162 0.88 -4.38 -29.16
N ASP A 163 1.49 -3.76 -28.12
CA ASP A 163 2.94 -3.62 -27.92
C ASP A 163 3.46 -4.42 -26.71
N THR A 164 2.62 -5.25 -26.06
CA THR A 164 2.94 -5.89 -24.77
C THR A 164 3.53 -7.28 -24.86
N THR A 165 3.66 -7.90 -26.03
CA THR A 165 4.26 -9.25 -26.13
C THR A 165 5.70 -9.29 -25.60
N VAL A 166 6.43 -8.18 -25.65
CA VAL A 166 7.80 -8.04 -25.12
C VAL A 166 7.83 -7.68 -23.62
N LEU A 167 6.77 -7.07 -23.08
CA LEU A 167 6.74 -6.48 -21.74
C LEU A 167 5.77 -7.15 -20.76
N SER A 168 4.86 -7.99 -21.26
CA SER A 168 3.86 -8.68 -20.45
C SER A 168 4.53 -9.70 -19.52
N GLY A 169 4.36 -9.51 -18.22
CA GLY A 169 4.95 -10.36 -17.20
C GLY A 169 6.40 -10.05 -16.82
N TYR A 170 7.06 -9.08 -17.47
CA TYR A 170 8.47 -8.77 -17.20
C TYR A 170 8.64 -7.58 -16.27
N SER A 171 9.33 -7.81 -15.14
CA SER A 171 9.85 -6.75 -14.30
C SER A 171 11.26 -6.36 -14.74
N ILE A 172 11.59 -5.07 -14.77
CA ILE A 172 12.96 -4.61 -15.03
C ILE A 172 13.78 -4.80 -13.75
N GLY A 173 14.79 -5.67 -13.84
CA GLY A 173 15.62 -6.09 -12.69
C GLY A 173 14.85 -6.96 -11.69
N THR A 174 15.59 -7.60 -10.78
CA THR A 174 15.04 -8.40 -9.67
C THR A 174 14.88 -7.52 -8.42
N SER A 175 14.19 -8.00 -7.39
CA SER A 175 14.04 -7.28 -6.11
C SER A 175 15.38 -6.81 -5.53
N ALA A 176 16.43 -7.61 -5.69
CA ALA A 176 17.77 -7.32 -5.17
C ALA A 176 18.56 -6.28 -5.99
N THR A 177 18.30 -6.14 -7.30
CA THR A 177 19.17 -5.33 -8.19
C THR A 177 18.62 -3.94 -8.51
N ARG A 178 17.33 -3.68 -8.29
CA ARG A 178 16.70 -2.40 -8.69
C ARG A 178 17.30 -1.18 -8.00
N ALA A 179 17.60 -1.28 -6.71
CA ALA A 179 18.20 -0.18 -5.95
C ALA A 179 19.58 0.21 -6.51
N ASP A 180 20.41 -0.79 -6.85
CA ASP A 180 21.74 -0.57 -7.42
C ASP A 180 21.66 0.03 -8.83
N VAL A 181 20.68 -0.39 -9.64
CA VAL A 181 20.44 0.21 -10.96
C VAL A 181 20.08 1.70 -10.81
N LEU A 182 19.17 2.06 -9.89
CA LEU A 182 18.80 3.45 -9.61
C LEU A 182 20.03 4.28 -9.18
N LYS A 183 20.86 3.71 -8.30
CA LYS A 183 22.10 4.34 -7.86
C LYS A 183 23.05 4.58 -9.04
N LYS A 184 23.23 3.58 -9.91
CA LYS A 184 24.11 3.65 -11.08
C LYS A 184 23.65 4.72 -12.07
N ILE A 185 22.37 4.77 -12.44
CA ILE A 185 21.88 5.78 -13.40
C ILE A 185 21.96 7.21 -12.84
N SER A 186 21.90 7.36 -11.51
CA SER A 186 22.12 8.65 -10.85
C SER A 186 23.61 9.01 -10.82
N GLN A 187 24.51 8.05 -10.56
CA GLN A 187 25.97 8.26 -10.55
C GLN A 187 26.52 8.61 -11.93
N VAL A 188 26.03 7.95 -12.98
CA VAL A 188 26.40 8.23 -14.38
C VAL A 188 25.83 9.58 -14.85
N GLY A 189 24.81 10.11 -14.17
CA GLY A 189 24.26 11.43 -14.43
C GLY A 189 23.15 11.47 -15.47
N TYR A 190 22.48 10.34 -15.74
CA TYR A 190 21.26 10.29 -16.56
C TYR A 190 20.07 10.91 -15.85
N VAL A 191 19.98 10.70 -14.53
CA VAL A 191 18.95 11.28 -13.66
C VAL A 191 19.59 12.07 -12.53
N LYS A 192 18.91 13.15 -12.14
CA LYS A 192 19.25 14.00 -10.99
C LYS A 192 18.11 13.94 -9.99
N LYS A 193 18.46 13.94 -8.71
CA LYS A 193 17.47 14.00 -7.62
C LYS A 193 17.17 15.46 -7.30
N LYS A 194 15.90 15.87 -7.42
CA LYS A 194 15.37 17.17 -7.01
C LYS A 194 14.43 16.93 -5.82
N GLY A 195 14.94 17.12 -4.60
CA GLY A 195 14.22 16.76 -3.38
C GLY A 195 13.97 15.25 -3.29
N LYS A 196 12.70 14.83 -3.25
CA LYS A 196 12.32 13.39 -3.23
C LYS A 196 12.11 12.79 -4.62
N SER A 197 12.14 13.60 -5.67
CA SER A 197 11.83 13.17 -7.04
C SER A 197 13.06 13.13 -7.94
N TYR A 198 13.00 12.33 -8.99
CA TYR A 198 13.96 12.27 -10.07
C TYR A 198 13.53 13.21 -11.21
N SER A 199 14.51 13.85 -11.82
CA SER A 199 14.40 14.56 -13.09
C SER A 199 15.50 14.05 -14.02
N TYR A 200 15.19 13.89 -15.30
CA TYR A 200 16.18 13.50 -16.30
C TYR A 200 17.14 14.67 -16.60
N ASN A 201 18.36 14.36 -17.01
CA ASN A 201 19.37 15.36 -17.34
C ASN A 201 19.39 15.62 -18.85
N ARG A 202 18.95 16.82 -19.28
CA ARG A 202 18.79 17.22 -20.69
C ARG A 202 20.08 17.21 -21.53
N THR A 203 21.26 17.16 -20.91
CA THR A 203 22.54 17.05 -21.66
C THR A 203 22.63 15.80 -22.52
N TRP A 204 21.85 14.74 -22.21
CA TRP A 204 21.85 13.49 -22.98
C TRP A 204 20.84 13.46 -24.13
N GLU A 205 19.89 14.41 -24.21
CA GLU A 205 18.94 14.51 -25.35
C GLU A 205 19.63 14.89 -26.67
N LYS A 206 20.87 15.41 -26.62
CA LYS A 206 21.62 15.80 -27.82
C LYS A 206 22.36 14.64 -28.52
N PHE A 207 22.26 13.42 -27.99
CA PHE A 207 22.97 12.24 -28.48
C PHE A 207 22.03 11.09 -28.93
N SER A 208 20.71 11.32 -29.00
CA SER A 208 19.73 10.41 -29.64
C SER A 208 19.02 11.10 -30.79
#